data_AF-A0A9E7EYB8-F1
#
_entry.id   AF-A0A9E7EYB8-F1
#
_cell.length_a   1.000
_cell.length_b   1.000
_cell.length_c   1.000
_cell.angle_alpha   90.00
_cell.angle_beta   90.00
_cell.angle_gamma   90.00
#
_symmetry.space_group_name_H-M   'P 1'
#
loop_
_entity.id
_entity.type
_entity.pdbx_description
1 polymer ?
#
loop_
_entity_poly.entity_id
_entity_poly.type
_entity_poly.pdbx_seq_one_letter_code
_entity_poly.pdbx_strand_id
1 'polypeptide(L)'
;GEGAHRTSIEWGDHSPDRRGHGGKATATFTSSASSFVAAGIAFKVKHHTEPNDSHFSLGGGFHHACVQIKPSLIRTFLLQNTYDGSVNIRQALAAAISGDKSSFYNCSFIGFQDTLFDRKGRHYFKDCYIEGVMDFIFGNGQSIYEGCTISLIRSAMKPGFMTAQGRGSPKDPGGFVFKSCNVTGFQETYLGRAWGAYSRVIFYRTFMSGIIIPQGWYAWNAIGHE
;
A
#
# COMPACT_ATOMS: atom_id res chain seq x y z
N GLY A 1 -0.18 2.75 -23.63
CA GLY A 1 0.38 3.38 -24.83
C GLY A 1 1.76 3.92 -24.53
N GLU A 2 2.39 4.58 -25.50
CA GLU A 2 3.56 5.46 -25.28
C GLU A 2 3.35 6.30 -24.00
N GLY A 3 4.33 6.31 -23.10
CA GLY A 3 4.24 7.04 -21.82
C GLY A 3 3.59 6.31 -20.64
N ALA A 4 3.12 5.05 -20.79
CA ALA A 4 2.63 4.26 -19.65
C ALA A 4 3.69 4.10 -18.54
N HIS A 5 4.96 3.89 -18.92
CA HIS A 5 6.12 3.86 -18.03
C HIS A 5 6.46 5.21 -17.37
N ARG A 6 5.65 6.25 -17.61
CA ARG A 6 5.82 7.62 -17.09
C ARG A 6 4.55 8.15 -16.40
N THR A 7 3.49 7.36 -16.31
CA THR A 7 2.22 7.79 -15.71
C THR A 7 2.25 7.59 -14.20
N SER A 8 2.07 8.67 -13.45
CA SER A 8 1.93 8.67 -11.97
C SER A 8 0.56 9.25 -11.61
N ILE A 9 -0.18 8.60 -10.72
CA ILE A 9 -1.39 9.16 -10.09
C ILE A 9 -1.02 9.49 -8.65
N GLU A 10 -1.14 10.75 -8.28
CA GLU A 10 -0.73 11.29 -6.98
C GLU A 10 -1.90 12.07 -6.36
N TRP A 11 -2.09 11.91 -5.05
CA TRP A 11 -3.13 12.61 -4.30
C TRP A 11 -2.62 12.88 -2.88
N GLY A 12 -2.95 14.05 -2.35
CA GLY A 12 -2.79 14.38 -0.92
C GLY A 12 -4.17 14.39 -0.27
N ASP A 13 -4.33 13.68 0.83
CA ASP A 13 -5.55 13.75 1.63
C ASP A 13 -5.51 15.01 2.51
N HIS A 14 -6.67 15.67 2.63
CA HIS A 14 -7.04 16.72 3.60
C HIS A 14 -7.21 18.15 3.08
N SER A 15 -8.48 18.59 3.06
CA SER A 15 -8.87 19.89 3.60
C SER A 15 -9.84 19.62 4.76
N PRO A 16 -9.62 20.18 5.97
CA PRO A 16 -10.65 20.16 7.00
C PRO A 16 -11.84 21.00 6.53
N ASP A 17 -13.06 20.55 6.79
CA ASP A 17 -14.19 21.49 6.76
C ASP A 17 -14.01 22.49 7.92
N ARG A 18 -14.61 23.69 7.82
CA ARG A 18 -14.51 24.73 8.85
C ARG A 18 -15.05 24.31 10.24
N ARG A 19 -15.53 23.07 10.40
CA ARG A 19 -16.12 22.50 11.62
C ARG A 19 -15.30 21.35 12.21
N GLY A 20 -14.12 21.04 11.67
CA GLY A 20 -13.18 20.10 12.29
C GLY A 20 -13.63 18.63 12.23
N HIS A 21 -14.54 18.27 11.32
CA HIS A 21 -14.87 16.86 11.12
C HIS A 21 -13.78 16.17 10.30
N GLY A 22 -13.10 15.20 10.93
CA GLY A 22 -12.06 14.38 10.29
C GLY A 22 -12.59 13.67 9.04
N GLY A 23 -12.12 14.11 7.87
CA GLY A 23 -12.43 13.47 6.59
C GLY A 23 -11.99 12.01 6.58
N LYS A 24 -12.82 11.13 5.99
CA LYS A 24 -12.45 9.74 5.71
C LYS A 24 -11.21 9.71 4.82
N ALA A 25 -10.24 8.83 5.09
CA ALA A 25 -9.11 8.61 4.19
C ALA A 25 -9.63 8.25 2.78
N THR A 26 -9.33 9.10 1.79
CA THR A 26 -9.67 8.87 0.38
C THR A 26 -8.43 8.36 -0.34
N ALA A 27 -8.54 7.19 -1.00
CA ALA A 27 -7.41 6.64 -1.74
C ALA A 27 -7.03 7.52 -2.94
N THR A 28 -5.72 7.63 -3.23
CA THR A 28 -5.19 8.29 -4.43
C THR A 28 -5.77 7.71 -5.72
N PHE A 29 -6.04 6.41 -5.72
CA PHE A 29 -6.71 5.73 -6.81
C PHE A 29 -7.70 4.71 -6.25
N THR A 30 -8.90 4.66 -6.82
CA THR A 30 -9.87 3.59 -6.51
C THR A 30 -10.33 2.93 -7.81
N SER A 31 -10.23 1.61 -7.88
CA SER A 31 -10.84 0.81 -8.94
C SER A 31 -11.91 -0.12 -8.38
N SER A 32 -13.13 0.04 -8.89
CA SER A 32 -14.24 -0.91 -8.73
C SER A 32 -14.53 -1.69 -10.01
N ALA A 33 -13.81 -1.41 -11.10
CA ALA A 33 -14.03 -2.03 -12.40
C ALA A 33 -13.44 -3.45 -12.44
N SER A 34 -14.24 -4.42 -12.87
CA SER A 34 -13.75 -5.78 -13.11
C SER A 34 -12.92 -5.85 -14.39
N SER A 35 -11.98 -6.80 -14.44
CA SER A 35 -11.05 -6.98 -15.57
C SER A 35 -10.20 -5.73 -15.88
N PHE A 36 -9.96 -4.89 -14.87
CA PHE A 36 -9.07 -3.74 -15.01
C PHE A 36 -7.62 -4.22 -15.21
N VAL A 37 -6.90 -3.59 -16.15
CA VAL A 37 -5.49 -3.88 -16.39
C VAL A 37 -4.69 -2.59 -16.33
N ALA A 38 -3.69 -2.55 -15.44
CA ALA A 38 -2.71 -1.48 -15.38
C ALA A 38 -1.31 -2.03 -15.66
N ALA A 39 -0.50 -1.25 -16.37
CA ALA A 39 0.90 -1.60 -16.60
C ALA A 39 1.80 -0.37 -16.56
N GLY A 40 2.89 -0.42 -15.80
CA GLY A 40 3.88 0.66 -15.72
C GLY A 40 3.45 1.90 -14.94
N ILE A 41 2.35 1.83 -14.18
CA ILE A 41 1.78 2.99 -13.47
C ILE A 41 2.31 3.05 -12.04
N ALA A 42 2.65 4.24 -11.55
CA ALA A 42 2.92 4.47 -10.14
C ALA A 42 1.73 5.15 -9.45
N PHE A 43 1.26 4.54 -8.35
CA PHE A 43 0.25 5.08 -7.45
C PHE A 43 0.96 5.52 -6.16
N LYS A 44 0.91 6.81 -5.83
CA LYS A 44 1.70 7.35 -4.71
C LYS A 44 0.91 8.30 -3.84
N VAL A 45 1.09 8.17 -2.53
CA VAL A 45 0.68 9.19 -1.56
C VAL A 45 1.80 10.24 -1.46
N LYS A 46 1.46 11.52 -1.63
CA LYS A 46 2.39 12.65 -1.36
C LYS A 46 2.16 13.18 0.06
N HIS A 47 3.24 13.59 0.72
CA HIS A 47 3.31 14.00 2.13
C HIS A 47 2.21 14.98 2.60
N HIS A 48 1.74 14.76 3.83
CA HIS A 48 1.11 15.76 4.70
C HIS A 48 2.14 16.76 5.22
N THR A 49 2.07 17.99 4.75
CA THR A 49 2.56 19.18 5.47
C THR A 49 1.50 20.29 5.31
N GLU A 50 0.90 20.74 6.41
CA GLU A 50 -0.02 21.89 6.54
C GLU A 50 0.57 23.20 5.94
N PRO A 51 -0.20 24.29 5.73
CA PRO A 51 -1.25 24.47 4.73
C PRO A 51 -0.96 25.77 3.94
N ASN A 52 -0.44 25.73 2.71
CA ASN A 52 -0.36 26.97 1.92
C ASN A 52 -0.16 26.83 0.41
N ASP A 53 -0.36 25.66 -0.20
CA ASP A 53 -0.24 25.56 -1.65
C ASP A 53 -1.61 25.52 -2.34
N SER A 54 -1.77 26.53 -3.17
CA SER A 54 -2.94 26.91 -3.95
C SER A 54 -3.46 25.78 -4.82
N HIS A 55 -4.79 25.67 -4.81
CA HIS A 55 -5.62 24.86 -5.68
C HIS A 55 -5.09 24.78 -7.12
N PHE A 56 -4.86 23.56 -7.60
CA PHE A 56 -4.83 23.27 -9.04
C PHE A 56 -5.97 22.32 -9.38
N SER A 57 -7.04 22.90 -9.93
CA SER A 57 -8.11 22.18 -10.60
C SER A 57 -7.82 22.22 -12.09
N LEU A 58 -7.73 21.05 -12.75
CA LEU A 58 -7.84 20.98 -14.20
C LEU A 58 -9.21 20.43 -14.57
N GLY A 59 -10.10 21.34 -14.94
CA GLY A 59 -11.18 21.04 -15.87
C GLY A 59 -10.64 21.02 -17.30
N GLY A 60 -10.99 19.98 -18.04
CA GLY A 60 -11.02 19.95 -19.52
C GLY A 60 -9.67 19.95 -20.28
N GLY A 61 -9.58 19.06 -21.28
CA GLY A 61 -8.65 19.19 -22.41
C GLY A 61 -7.43 18.25 -22.37
N PHE A 62 -7.24 17.49 -23.45
CA PHE A 62 -6.12 16.59 -23.68
C PHE A 62 -4.78 17.32 -23.92
N HIS A 63 -3.68 16.55 -23.82
CA HIS A 63 -2.32 16.71 -24.37
C HIS A 63 -1.16 17.00 -23.38
N HIS A 64 -0.29 15.97 -23.24
CA HIS A 64 1.16 15.92 -22.94
C HIS A 64 1.81 16.87 -21.91
N ALA A 65 2.37 16.30 -20.82
CA ALA A 65 3.73 16.57 -20.29
C ALA A 65 4.09 15.59 -19.15
N CYS A 66 5.39 15.35 -18.94
CA CYS A 66 6.03 14.20 -18.27
C CYS A 66 7.03 14.67 -17.18
N VAL A 67 7.22 13.93 -16.06
CA VAL A 67 8.47 13.96 -15.23
C VAL A 67 8.75 12.60 -14.52
N GLN A 68 10.06 12.31 -14.33
CA GLN A 68 10.80 11.06 -14.02
C GLN A 68 11.20 10.88 -12.53
N ILE A 69 11.44 9.64 -12.04
CA ILE A 69 12.39 9.34 -10.93
C ILE A 69 13.12 7.97 -11.16
N LYS A 70 14.45 7.96 -10.98
CA LYS A 70 15.35 6.77 -10.88
C LYS A 70 15.46 6.28 -9.41
N PRO A 71 15.69 4.98 -9.14
CA PRO A 71 15.80 4.46 -7.78
C PRO A 71 17.19 4.73 -7.21
N SER A 72 17.44 5.94 -6.73
CA SER A 72 18.59 6.25 -5.90
C SER A 72 18.28 7.45 -5.02
N LEU A 73 17.62 7.22 -3.89
CA LEU A 73 17.78 8.02 -2.67
C LEU A 73 17.05 7.30 -1.54
N ILE A 74 17.76 6.98 -0.47
CA ILE A 74 17.17 6.65 0.82
C ILE A 74 16.30 7.85 1.22
N ARG A 75 14.97 7.71 1.16
CA ARG A 75 14.04 8.67 1.75
C ARG A 75 13.61 8.11 3.10
N THR A 76 14.18 8.67 4.16
CA THR A 76 13.63 8.52 5.51
C THR A 76 12.34 9.33 5.52
N PHE A 77 11.18 8.67 5.48
CA PHE A 77 9.90 9.33 5.77
C PHE A 77 9.83 9.54 7.29
N LEU A 78 10.35 10.67 7.77
CA LEU A 78 10.00 11.18 9.10
C LEU A 78 8.65 11.87 8.96
N LEU A 79 7.56 11.14 9.19
CA LEU A 79 6.25 11.74 9.47
C LEU A 79 6.31 12.24 10.91
N GLN A 80 6.77 13.48 11.09
CA GLN A 80 6.86 14.15 12.38
C GLN A 80 5.74 15.20 12.43
N ASN A 81 4.73 15.00 13.29
CA ASN A 81 3.85 16.10 13.66
C ASN A 81 4.58 16.89 14.76
N THR A 82 5.02 18.11 14.42
CA THR A 82 5.83 18.95 15.31
C THR A 82 5.02 19.82 16.27
N TYR A 83 3.72 19.55 16.47
CA TYR A 83 2.94 20.32 17.45
C TYR A 83 3.06 19.79 18.89
N ASP A 84 3.30 18.49 19.10
CA ASP A 84 3.37 17.89 20.45
C ASP A 84 4.36 16.73 20.60
N GLY A 85 5.13 16.38 19.56
CA GLY A 85 6.03 15.22 19.57
C GLY A 85 5.33 13.87 19.38
N SER A 86 4.02 13.85 19.12
CA SER A 86 3.27 12.65 18.73
C SER A 86 3.42 12.38 17.23
N VAL A 87 3.60 11.12 16.85
CA VAL A 87 3.63 10.69 15.44
C VAL A 87 2.20 10.34 15.04
N ASN A 88 1.40 11.35 14.68
CA ASN A 88 0.03 11.18 14.19
C ASN A 88 0.04 10.72 12.72
N ILE A 89 0.25 9.43 12.49
CA ILE A 89 0.16 8.83 11.15
C ILE A 89 -1.26 8.38 10.90
N ARG A 90 -1.83 8.88 9.81
CA ARG A 90 -3.19 8.55 9.35
C ARG A 90 -3.10 7.57 8.18
N GLN A 91 -4.16 6.77 8.02
CA GLN A 91 -4.31 5.91 6.85
C GLN A 91 -4.25 6.76 5.58
N ALA A 92 -3.38 6.39 4.63
CA ALA A 92 -3.29 7.07 3.36
C ALA A 92 -3.08 6.03 2.26
N LEU A 93 -4.16 5.72 1.55
CA LEU A 93 -4.21 4.67 0.55
C LEU A 93 -3.64 5.20 -0.76
N ALA A 94 -2.56 4.61 -1.26
CA ALA A 94 -2.11 4.84 -2.64
C ALA A 94 -3.09 4.23 -3.65
N ALA A 95 -3.67 3.07 -3.33
CA ALA A 95 -4.68 2.45 -4.17
C ALA A 95 -5.70 1.63 -3.36
N ALA A 96 -6.96 1.66 -3.78
CA ALA A 96 -8.03 0.80 -3.31
C ALA A 96 -8.62 -0.01 -4.48
N ILE A 97 -8.47 -1.33 -4.45
CA ILE A 97 -8.87 -2.22 -5.54
C ILE A 97 -10.01 -3.13 -5.06
N SER A 98 -11.12 -3.16 -5.79
CA SER A 98 -12.30 -3.94 -5.43
C SER A 98 -13.04 -4.60 -6.59
N GLY A 99 -12.56 -4.42 -7.83
CA GLY A 99 -13.10 -5.01 -9.05
C GLY A 99 -12.46 -6.35 -9.37
N ASP A 100 -13.27 -7.37 -9.68
CA ASP A 100 -12.81 -8.75 -9.84
C ASP A 100 -12.01 -8.96 -11.14
N LYS A 101 -11.04 -9.89 -11.12
CA LYS A 101 -10.13 -10.22 -12.24
C LYS A 101 -9.22 -9.07 -12.68
N SER A 102 -8.81 -8.19 -11.76
CA SER A 102 -7.92 -7.07 -12.08
C SER A 102 -6.45 -7.49 -12.08
N SER A 103 -5.64 -6.91 -12.95
CA SER A 103 -4.21 -7.22 -13.05
C SER A 103 -3.32 -5.99 -13.17
N PHE A 104 -2.14 -6.08 -12.57
CA PHE A 104 -1.17 -4.99 -12.47
C PHE A 104 0.21 -5.53 -12.84
N TYR A 105 0.85 -4.93 -13.84
CA TYR A 105 2.15 -5.36 -14.36
C TYR A 105 3.17 -4.24 -14.24
N ASN A 106 4.28 -4.47 -13.54
CA ASN A 106 5.35 -3.48 -13.39
C ASN A 106 4.82 -2.13 -12.84
N CYS A 107 3.84 -2.19 -11.94
CA CYS A 107 3.28 -1.01 -11.28
C CYS A 107 4.00 -0.74 -9.95
N SER A 108 3.92 0.50 -9.46
CA SER A 108 4.44 0.88 -8.15
C SER A 108 3.30 1.35 -7.24
N PHE A 109 3.28 0.90 -6.00
CA PHE A 109 2.35 1.35 -4.96
C PHE A 109 3.18 1.88 -3.79
N ILE A 110 3.17 3.20 -3.59
CA ILE A 110 4.09 3.88 -2.68
C ILE A 110 3.30 4.66 -1.63
N GLY A 111 3.50 4.30 -0.37
CA GLY A 111 2.84 4.92 0.76
C GLY A 111 3.56 4.58 2.07
N PHE A 112 2.83 4.69 3.18
CA PHE A 112 3.37 4.47 4.51
C PHE A 112 2.50 3.50 5.33
N GLN A 113 1.31 3.94 5.73
CA GLN A 113 0.32 3.10 6.39
C GLN A 113 -0.85 2.90 5.44
N ASP A 114 -1.33 1.66 5.34
CA ASP A 114 -2.47 1.29 4.50
C ASP A 114 -2.25 1.61 3.00
N THR A 115 -1.02 1.41 2.48
CA THR A 115 -0.65 1.79 1.10
C THR A 115 -1.57 1.17 0.03
N LEU A 116 -1.75 -0.15 0.04
CA LEU A 116 -2.53 -0.88 -0.95
C LEU A 116 -3.71 -1.60 -0.26
N PHE A 117 -4.90 -1.06 -0.46
CA PHE A 117 -6.14 -1.70 -0.04
C PHE A 117 -6.63 -2.68 -1.11
N ASP A 118 -6.12 -3.90 -1.06
CA ASP A 118 -6.61 -5.03 -1.85
C ASP A 118 -7.90 -5.60 -1.24
N ARG A 119 -8.99 -4.88 -1.47
CA ARG A 119 -10.21 -4.98 -0.67
C ARG A 119 -10.96 -6.29 -0.88
N LYS A 120 -11.24 -6.66 -2.14
CA LYS A 120 -12.05 -7.84 -2.51
C LYS A 120 -11.91 -8.16 -4.00
N GLY A 121 -12.18 -9.41 -4.38
CA GLY A 121 -12.09 -9.88 -5.76
C GLY A 121 -10.78 -10.63 -6.02
N ARG A 122 -10.60 -11.10 -7.25
CA ARG A 122 -9.38 -11.80 -7.68
C ARG A 122 -8.42 -10.84 -8.35
N HIS A 123 -7.21 -10.73 -7.82
CA HIS A 123 -6.21 -9.82 -8.38
C HIS A 123 -4.87 -10.50 -8.65
N TYR A 124 -4.17 -10.02 -9.67
CA TYR A 124 -2.84 -10.49 -10.02
C TYR A 124 -1.87 -9.31 -10.14
N PHE A 125 -0.84 -9.29 -9.31
CA PHE A 125 0.22 -8.29 -9.32
C PHE A 125 1.50 -8.99 -9.77
N LYS A 126 2.08 -8.53 -10.87
CA LYS A 126 3.28 -9.14 -11.45
C LYS A 126 4.38 -8.10 -11.62
N ASP A 127 5.57 -8.42 -11.11
CA ASP A 127 6.77 -7.58 -11.22
C ASP A 127 6.56 -6.16 -10.65
N CYS A 128 5.66 -6.02 -9.65
CA CYS A 128 5.32 -4.73 -9.05
C CYS A 128 6.27 -4.37 -7.90
N TYR A 129 6.36 -3.08 -7.61
CA TYR A 129 7.02 -2.53 -6.41
C TYR A 129 5.97 -2.05 -5.42
N ILE A 130 6.06 -2.47 -4.16
CA ILE A 130 5.13 -2.06 -3.11
C ILE A 130 5.92 -1.61 -1.88
N GLU A 131 5.61 -0.41 -1.39
CA GLU A 131 6.34 0.26 -0.31
C GLU A 131 5.43 0.70 0.85
N GLY A 132 5.90 0.48 2.07
CA GLY A 132 5.25 0.99 3.28
C GLY A 132 5.89 0.53 4.58
N VAL A 133 5.15 0.70 5.68
CA VAL A 133 5.59 0.43 7.07
C VAL A 133 4.54 -0.34 7.86
N MET A 134 3.29 0.13 7.85
CA MET A 134 2.20 -0.43 8.66
C MET A 134 1.07 -0.91 7.77
N ASP A 135 0.73 -2.19 7.86
CA ASP A 135 -0.40 -2.83 7.15
C ASP A 135 -0.48 -2.45 5.67
N PHE A 136 0.67 -2.27 5.04
CA PHE A 136 0.72 -1.57 3.76
C PHE A 136 0.21 -2.40 2.58
N ILE A 137 -0.04 -3.70 2.79
CA ILE A 137 -0.85 -4.56 1.93
C ILE A 137 -1.96 -5.17 2.77
N PHE A 138 -3.19 -4.68 2.62
CA PHE A 138 -4.30 -5.09 3.49
C PHE A 138 -5.60 -5.27 2.71
N GLY A 139 -6.55 -5.97 3.32
CA GLY A 139 -7.85 -6.26 2.72
C GLY A 139 -8.20 -7.74 2.70
N ASN A 140 -9.17 -8.11 1.85
CA ASN A 140 -9.69 -9.47 1.74
C ASN A 140 -9.75 -9.97 0.28
N GLY A 141 -8.88 -9.45 -0.58
CA GLY A 141 -8.69 -9.97 -1.94
C GLY A 141 -8.25 -11.44 -1.95
N GLN A 142 -8.54 -12.13 -3.05
CA GLN A 142 -7.97 -13.42 -3.41
C GLN A 142 -6.85 -13.16 -4.43
N SER A 143 -5.64 -12.94 -3.94
CA SER A 143 -4.62 -12.24 -4.73
C SER A 143 -3.29 -12.97 -4.77
N ILE A 144 -2.65 -12.91 -5.93
CA ILE A 144 -1.29 -13.39 -6.13
C ILE A 144 -0.40 -12.19 -6.46
N TYR A 145 0.69 -12.05 -5.71
CA TYR A 145 1.81 -11.15 -5.96
C TYR A 145 2.97 -12.01 -6.44
N GLU A 146 3.36 -11.88 -7.70
CA GLU A 146 4.40 -12.71 -8.33
C GLU A 146 5.57 -11.85 -8.83
N GLY A 147 6.79 -12.21 -8.42
CA GLY A 147 7.99 -11.45 -8.83
C GLY A 147 8.06 -10.04 -8.26
N CYS A 148 7.19 -9.69 -7.31
CA CYS A 148 7.12 -8.35 -6.75
C CYS A 148 8.27 -8.07 -5.78
N THR A 149 8.67 -6.80 -5.71
CA THR A 149 9.52 -6.29 -4.63
C THR A 149 8.65 -5.66 -3.55
N ILE A 150 8.80 -6.14 -2.32
CA ILE A 150 8.10 -5.66 -1.13
C ILE A 150 9.13 -4.94 -0.27
N SER A 151 8.98 -3.63 -0.11
CA SER A 151 10.02 -2.74 0.41
C SER A 151 9.56 -2.01 1.67
N LEU A 152 10.28 -2.23 2.77
CA LEU A 152 10.06 -1.50 4.01
C LEU A 152 10.97 -0.28 4.12
N ILE A 153 10.34 0.88 4.27
CA ILE A 153 11.04 2.15 4.48
C ILE A 153 11.40 2.38 5.94
N ARG A 154 12.37 3.27 6.16
CA ARG A 154 12.76 3.69 7.52
C ARG A 154 11.62 4.47 8.16
N SER A 155 11.30 4.10 9.39
CA SER A 155 10.35 4.81 10.24
C SER A 155 10.77 4.79 11.71
N ALA A 156 10.22 5.74 12.46
CA ALA A 156 10.20 5.68 13.92
C ALA A 156 9.20 4.63 14.43
N MET A 157 8.18 4.27 13.62
CA MET A 157 7.23 3.22 13.96
C MET A 157 7.85 1.85 13.74
N LYS A 158 8.10 1.15 14.85
CA LYS A 158 8.67 -0.19 14.86
C LYS A 158 7.94 -1.07 15.89
N PRO A 159 7.82 -2.38 15.63
CA PRO A 159 8.16 -3.03 14.37
C PRO A 159 7.13 -2.71 13.27
N GLY A 160 7.51 -2.90 12.00
CA GLY A 160 6.58 -2.79 10.88
C GLY A 160 5.65 -4.00 10.74
N PHE A 161 4.64 -3.87 9.87
CA PHE A 161 3.74 -4.95 9.47
C PHE A 161 3.53 -4.90 7.96
N MET A 162 3.91 -5.97 7.25
CA MET A 162 3.74 -6.01 5.80
C MET A 162 2.29 -6.22 5.37
N THR A 163 1.62 -7.18 6.00
CA THR A 163 0.27 -7.59 5.59
C THR A 163 -0.73 -7.50 6.72
N ALA A 164 -1.97 -7.13 6.38
CA ALA A 164 -3.12 -7.20 7.27
C ALA A 164 -4.32 -7.81 6.52
N GLN A 165 -4.33 -9.15 6.45
CA GLN A 165 -5.35 -9.88 5.69
C GLN A 165 -6.62 -10.07 6.54
N GLY A 166 -7.77 -9.75 5.95
CA GLY A 166 -9.06 -9.57 6.60
C GLY A 166 -10.05 -10.73 6.44
N ARG A 167 -9.59 -11.93 6.11
CA ARG A 167 -10.47 -13.09 5.91
C ARG A 167 -11.22 -13.42 7.19
N GLY A 168 -12.55 -13.41 7.11
CA GLY A 168 -13.43 -13.50 8.28
C GLY A 168 -14.05 -14.88 8.52
N SER A 169 -13.89 -15.85 7.62
CA SER A 169 -14.46 -17.19 7.78
C SER A 169 -13.62 -18.26 7.05
N PRO A 170 -13.72 -19.54 7.44
CA PRO A 170 -12.96 -20.60 6.79
C PRO A 170 -13.44 -20.86 5.35
N LYS A 171 -14.71 -20.55 5.05
CA LYS A 171 -15.35 -20.70 3.72
C LYS A 171 -14.99 -19.58 2.74
N ASP A 172 -14.43 -18.47 3.24
CA ASP A 172 -14.04 -17.35 2.40
C ASP A 172 -12.77 -17.70 1.58
N PRO A 173 -12.81 -17.58 0.25
CA PRO A 173 -11.67 -17.91 -0.61
C PRO A 173 -10.54 -16.86 -0.57
N GLY A 174 -10.74 -15.72 0.11
CA GLY A 174 -9.75 -14.65 0.25
C GLY A 174 -8.40 -15.10 0.80
N GLY A 175 -7.34 -14.38 0.47
CA GLY A 175 -5.99 -14.63 0.92
C GLY A 175 -4.95 -14.05 -0.02
N PHE A 176 -3.75 -13.84 0.51
CA PHE A 176 -2.63 -13.28 -0.25
C PHE A 176 -1.54 -14.32 -0.45
N VAL A 177 -1.06 -14.46 -1.69
CA VAL A 177 0.07 -15.34 -2.02
C VAL A 177 1.20 -14.52 -2.62
N PHE A 178 2.34 -14.50 -1.96
CA PHE A 178 3.58 -13.87 -2.42
C PHE A 178 4.50 -14.95 -2.99
N LYS A 179 4.57 -15.03 -4.31
CA LYS A 179 5.29 -16.06 -5.06
C LYS A 179 6.53 -15.48 -5.72
N SER A 180 7.70 -16.04 -5.42
CA SER A 180 8.97 -15.60 -6.02
C SER A 180 9.24 -14.11 -5.85
N CYS A 181 8.81 -13.54 -4.72
CA CYS A 181 8.99 -12.13 -4.42
C CYS A 181 10.36 -11.86 -3.79
N ASN A 182 10.69 -10.59 -3.65
CA ASN A 182 11.86 -10.09 -2.94
C ASN A 182 11.42 -9.16 -1.80
N VAL A 183 11.54 -9.59 -0.54
CA VAL A 183 11.23 -8.79 0.64
C VAL A 183 12.50 -8.16 1.18
N THR A 184 12.55 -6.84 1.20
CA THR A 184 13.72 -6.05 1.63
C THR A 184 13.29 -4.79 2.38
N GLY A 185 14.25 -4.06 2.97
CA GLY A 185 13.95 -2.83 3.69
C GLY A 185 15.00 -2.47 4.74
N PHE A 186 14.66 -1.47 5.56
CA PHE A 186 15.61 -0.81 6.46
C PHE A 186 15.25 -0.91 7.95
N GLN A 187 14.20 -1.65 8.31
CA GLN A 187 13.78 -1.83 9.70
C GLN A 187 13.11 -3.18 9.92
N GLU A 188 13.09 -3.63 11.18
CA GLU A 188 12.42 -4.87 11.57
C GLU A 188 10.91 -4.84 11.30
N THR A 189 10.37 -6.00 10.91
CA THR A 189 8.95 -6.16 10.61
C THR A 189 8.46 -7.58 10.85
N TYR A 190 7.16 -7.68 11.11
CA TYR A 190 6.42 -8.93 10.94
C TYR A 190 5.99 -9.11 9.47
N LEU A 191 5.81 -10.35 9.06
CA LEU A 191 5.20 -10.74 7.78
C LEU A 191 3.76 -10.24 7.68
N GLY A 192 3.08 -10.13 8.81
CA GLY A 192 1.78 -9.51 8.91
C GLY A 192 1.12 -9.71 10.26
N ARG A 193 -0.08 -9.16 10.36
CA ARG A 193 -0.97 -9.35 11.50
C ARG A 193 -2.39 -9.66 11.06
N ALA A 194 -3.08 -10.50 11.83
CA ALA A 194 -4.42 -10.96 11.49
C ALA A 194 -5.44 -9.82 11.70
N TRP A 195 -5.92 -9.22 10.60
CA TRP A 195 -7.03 -8.27 10.66
C TRP A 195 -8.38 -9.00 10.75
N GLY A 196 -8.49 -10.16 10.10
CA GLY A 196 -9.61 -11.10 10.23
C GLY A 196 -9.21 -12.35 10.99
N ALA A 197 -10.17 -12.96 11.70
CA ALA A 197 -9.96 -14.16 12.52
C ALA A 197 -9.67 -15.46 11.73
N TYR A 198 -9.61 -15.39 10.40
CA TYR A 198 -9.24 -16.50 9.52
C TYR A 198 -8.21 -16.03 8.47
N SER A 199 -7.39 -15.05 8.87
CA SER A 199 -6.36 -14.42 8.04
C SER A 199 -5.55 -15.48 7.28
N ARG A 200 -5.27 -15.21 6.01
CA ARG A 200 -4.51 -16.16 5.17
C ARG A 200 -3.51 -15.46 4.28
N VAL A 201 -2.24 -15.70 4.57
CA VAL A 201 -1.12 -15.16 3.78
C VAL A 201 -0.07 -16.26 3.61
N ILE A 202 0.42 -16.42 2.38
CA ILE A 202 1.40 -17.45 2.02
C ILE A 202 2.58 -16.78 1.33
N PHE A 203 3.80 -17.07 1.78
CA PHE A 203 5.04 -16.72 1.09
C PHE A 203 5.66 -18.00 0.51
N TYR A 204 5.86 -18.05 -0.81
CA TYR A 204 6.37 -19.22 -1.51
C TYR A 204 7.53 -18.86 -2.44
N ARG A 205 8.69 -19.48 -2.22
CA ARG A 205 9.95 -19.18 -2.95
C ARG A 205 10.33 -17.70 -2.93
N THR A 206 9.93 -16.99 -1.88
CA THR A 206 10.19 -15.56 -1.70
C THR A 206 11.47 -15.38 -0.89
N PHE A 207 12.37 -14.53 -1.39
CA PHE A 207 13.53 -14.09 -0.61
C PHE A 207 13.08 -13.11 0.46
N MET A 208 13.65 -13.24 1.67
CA MET A 208 13.42 -12.32 2.78
C MET A 208 14.76 -11.91 3.36
N SER A 209 15.05 -10.60 3.37
CA SER A 209 16.24 -10.10 4.06
C SER A 209 16.11 -10.28 5.58
N GLY A 210 17.21 -10.07 6.32
CA GLY A 210 17.28 -10.21 7.79
C GLY A 210 16.47 -9.17 8.59
N ILE A 211 15.48 -8.54 7.98
CA ILE A 211 14.56 -7.60 8.62
C ILE A 211 13.31 -8.29 9.18
N ILE A 212 13.07 -9.55 8.84
CA ILE A 212 11.91 -10.30 9.35
C ILE A 212 12.19 -10.73 10.79
N ILE A 213 11.32 -10.31 11.69
CA ILE A 213 11.34 -10.74 13.09
C ILE A 213 11.17 -12.27 13.12
N PRO A 214 12.00 -13.03 13.85
CA PRO A 214 11.99 -14.51 13.81
C PRO A 214 10.63 -15.16 14.11
N GLN A 215 9.80 -14.52 14.94
CA GLN A 215 8.44 -14.94 15.23
C GLN A 215 7.54 -14.95 13.97
N GLY A 216 7.88 -14.15 12.96
CA GLY A 216 7.21 -14.11 11.65
C GLY A 216 5.89 -13.35 11.67
N TRP A 217 4.97 -13.70 12.56
CA TRP A 217 3.59 -13.21 12.57
C TRP A 217 3.18 -12.60 13.90
N TYR A 218 2.16 -11.74 13.87
CA TYR A 218 1.58 -11.13 15.05
C TYR A 218 0.06 -11.36 15.08
N ALA A 219 -0.44 -11.98 16.15
CA ALA A 219 -1.86 -12.37 16.23
C ALA A 219 -2.85 -11.19 16.28
N TRP A 220 -2.38 -9.97 16.55
CA TRP A 220 -3.23 -8.83 16.90
C TRP A 220 -4.21 -9.21 18.03
N ASN A 221 -5.49 -9.36 17.71
CA ASN A 221 -6.58 -9.67 18.65
C ASN A 221 -7.07 -11.12 18.44
N ALA A 222 -6.47 -11.87 17.52
CA ALA A 222 -6.89 -13.19 17.11
C ALA A 222 -6.11 -14.32 17.82
N ILE A 223 -5.61 -14.10 19.03
CA ILE A 223 -4.83 -15.12 19.79
C ILE A 223 -5.65 -16.41 19.91
N GLY A 224 -5.08 -17.55 19.50
CA GLY A 224 -5.73 -18.86 19.43
C GLY A 224 -6.55 -19.12 18.16
N HIS A 225 -6.64 -18.13 17.28
CA HIS A 225 -7.37 -18.14 16.01
C HIS A 225 -6.57 -17.51 14.86
N GLU A 226 -5.28 -17.24 15.09
CA GLU A 226 -4.36 -16.71 14.09
C GLU A 226 -4.17 -17.60 12.86
#